data_AF-A0A3C2E844-F1
#
_entry.id   AF-A0A3C2E844-F1
#
_cell.length_a   1.000
_cell.length_b   1.000
_cell.length_c   1.000
_cell.angle_alpha   90.00
_cell.angle_beta   90.00
_cell.angle_gamma   90.00
#
_symmetry.space_group_name_H-M   'P 1'
#
loop_
_entity.id
_entity.type
_entity.pdbx_description
1 polymer ?
#
loop_
_entity_poly.entity_id
_entity_poly.type
_entity_poly.pdbx_seq_one_letter_code
_entity_poly.pdbx_strand_id
1 'polypeptide(L)'
;MNRVREEAGVLELAMTVKLAAAAIAAAWIIAIIARRMTEPLFVLWAIFCTGFVSVMLIDVFDGALGPVRPLLAVASCATCSVFWLVSRALFRPAAAMGWLALVIVAGVFIPTIFDQAALVTGAGRVLGDGFVATTSDRLDGMQAFFTSLALALAFREGLIGWSTRLPAAERKMRLLFLSTFGTGVGFCLVLFDHGRLTLISPGVTAAIQSACAIAIIASMSVILRHRIRHPLAAAQAR
;
A
#
# COMPACT_ATOMS: atom_id res chain seq x y z
N MET A 1 -33.63 -13.73 -7.87
CA MET A 1 -33.41 -12.64 -8.85
C MET A 1 -32.99 -11.33 -8.19
N ASN A 2 -33.64 -10.86 -7.12
CA ASN A 2 -33.24 -9.63 -6.41
C ASN A 2 -31.83 -9.68 -5.79
N ARG A 3 -31.47 -10.76 -5.09
CA ARG A 3 -30.14 -10.90 -4.45
C ARG A 3 -28.96 -10.82 -5.43
N VAL A 4 -29.11 -11.40 -6.64
CA VAL A 4 -28.06 -11.36 -7.68
C VAL A 4 -27.89 -9.94 -8.25
N ARG A 5 -28.99 -9.19 -8.38
CA ARG A 5 -28.95 -7.80 -8.85
C ARG A 5 -28.38 -6.85 -7.79
N GLU A 6 -28.68 -7.09 -6.52
CA GLU A 6 -28.09 -6.35 -5.40
C GLU A 6 -26.58 -6.59 -5.30
N GLU A 7 -26.13 -7.84 -5.42
CA GLU A 7 -24.70 -8.17 -5.40
C GLU A 7 -23.95 -7.57 -6.59
N ALA A 8 -24.54 -7.59 -7.79
CA ALA A 8 -23.96 -6.92 -8.96
C ALA A 8 -23.82 -5.40 -8.75
N GLY A 9 -24.83 -4.74 -8.20
CA GLY A 9 -24.78 -3.31 -7.89
C GLY A 9 -23.72 -2.95 -6.83
N VAL A 10 -23.55 -3.78 -5.80
CA VAL A 10 -22.51 -3.58 -4.78
C VAL A 10 -21.11 -3.73 -5.38
N LEU A 11 -20.92 -4.69 -6.29
CA LEU A 11 -19.65 -4.90 -6.96
C LEU A 11 -19.29 -3.75 -7.89
N GLU A 12 -20.24 -3.26 -8.70
CA GLU A 12 -20.06 -2.09 -9.56
C GLU A 12 -19.70 -0.83 -8.75
N LEU A 13 -20.40 -0.61 -7.63
CA LEU A 13 -20.08 0.48 -6.72
C LEU A 13 -18.67 0.34 -6.16
N ALA A 14 -18.28 -0.85 -5.70
CA ALA A 14 -16.95 -1.11 -5.17
C ALA A 14 -15.85 -0.85 -6.21
N MET A 15 -16.04 -1.31 -7.45
CA MET A 15 -15.11 -1.03 -8.56
C MET A 15 -15.00 0.46 -8.85
N THR A 16 -16.13 1.18 -8.88
CA THR A 16 -16.16 2.63 -9.09
C THR A 16 -15.39 3.37 -7.98
N VAL A 17 -15.56 2.96 -6.73
CA VAL A 17 -14.84 3.54 -5.58
C VAL A 17 -13.33 3.26 -5.68
N LYS A 18 -12.94 2.03 -6.07
CA LYS A 18 -11.52 1.68 -6.29
C LYS A 18 -10.89 2.54 -7.39
N LEU A 19 -11.58 2.75 -8.51
CA LEU A 19 -11.13 3.63 -9.59
C LEU A 19 -11.05 5.11 -9.15
N ALA A 20 -12.02 5.60 -8.37
CA ALA A 20 -11.96 6.95 -7.82
C ALA A 20 -10.77 7.13 -6.87
N ALA A 21 -10.49 6.14 -6.02
CA ALA A 21 -9.30 6.15 -5.15
C ALA A 21 -8.00 6.15 -5.96
N ALA A 22 -7.93 5.34 -7.03
CA ALA A 22 -6.80 5.32 -7.95
C ALA A 22 -6.61 6.67 -8.67
N ALA A 23 -7.69 7.32 -9.09
CA ALA A 23 -7.65 8.65 -9.71
C ALA A 23 -7.11 9.72 -8.76
N ILE A 24 -7.48 9.68 -7.47
CA ILE A 24 -6.93 10.58 -6.44
C ILE A 24 -5.44 10.32 -6.24
N ALA A 25 -5.00 9.06 -6.21
CA ALA A 25 -3.59 8.70 -6.10
C ALA A 25 -2.79 9.17 -7.34
N ALA A 26 -3.33 8.98 -8.55
CA ALA A 26 -2.73 9.46 -9.79
C ALA A 26 -2.64 11.00 -9.82
N ALA A 27 -3.67 11.71 -9.34
CA ALA A 27 -3.64 13.16 -9.22
C ALA A 27 -2.51 13.65 -8.28
N TRP A 28 -2.22 12.91 -7.20
CA TRP A 28 -1.06 13.19 -6.36
C TRP A 28 0.27 13.02 -7.08
N ILE A 29 0.44 11.92 -7.83
CA ILE A 29 1.65 11.69 -8.63
C ILE A 29 1.87 12.86 -9.61
N ILE A 30 0.83 13.23 -10.35
CA ILE A 30 0.87 14.35 -11.31
C ILE A 30 1.20 15.66 -10.59
N ALA A 31 0.56 15.94 -9.45
CA ALA A 31 0.81 17.15 -8.68
C ALA A 31 2.25 17.24 -8.16
N ILE A 32 2.82 16.13 -7.68
CA ILE A 32 4.19 16.07 -7.17
C ILE A 32 5.20 16.30 -8.29
N ILE A 33 4.99 15.68 -9.45
CA ILE A 33 5.84 15.86 -10.64
C ILE A 33 5.73 17.30 -11.15
N ALA A 34 4.51 17.81 -11.32
CA ALA A 34 4.26 19.16 -11.85
C ALA A 34 4.82 20.26 -10.94
N ARG A 35 4.74 20.07 -9.61
CA ARG A 35 5.28 21.02 -8.63
C ARG A 35 6.74 20.76 -8.26
N ARG A 36 7.38 19.75 -8.86
CA ARG A 36 8.77 19.33 -8.61
C ARG A 36 9.10 19.20 -7.12
N MET A 37 8.22 18.55 -6.36
CA MET A 37 8.40 18.39 -4.92
C MET A 37 9.45 17.31 -4.65
N THR A 38 10.69 17.73 -4.40
CA THR A 38 11.84 16.82 -4.20
C THR A 38 12.03 16.37 -2.76
N GLU A 39 11.19 16.81 -1.81
CA GLU A 39 11.31 16.35 -0.43
C GLU A 39 11.07 14.83 -0.36
N PRO A 40 11.86 14.08 0.43
CA PRO A 40 11.76 12.62 0.52
C PRO A 40 10.35 12.12 0.80
N LEU A 41 9.56 12.87 1.60
CA LEU A 41 8.17 12.54 1.91
C LEU A 41 7.30 12.45 0.64
N PHE A 42 7.40 13.43 -0.27
CA PHE A 42 6.60 13.46 -1.49
C PHE A 42 7.06 12.42 -2.50
N VAL A 43 8.37 12.18 -2.59
CA VAL A 43 8.90 11.10 -3.44
C VAL A 43 8.40 9.73 -2.98
N LEU A 44 8.49 9.43 -1.68
CA LEU A 44 7.98 8.18 -1.11
C LEU A 44 6.46 8.06 -1.26
N TRP A 45 5.73 9.17 -1.11
CA TRP A 45 4.29 9.19 -1.33
C TRP A 45 3.92 8.90 -2.79
N ALA A 46 4.65 9.47 -3.76
CA ALA A 46 4.43 9.17 -5.17
C ALA A 46 4.68 7.69 -5.49
N ILE A 47 5.74 7.10 -4.94
CA ILE A 47 6.04 5.67 -5.10
C ILE A 47 4.91 4.81 -4.49
N PHE A 48 4.43 5.16 -3.29
CA PHE A 48 3.27 4.51 -2.69
C PHE A 48 2.01 4.63 -3.57
N CYS A 49 1.72 5.82 -4.09
CA CYS A 49 0.59 6.04 -4.99
C CYS A 49 0.69 5.20 -6.26
N THR A 50 1.89 5.02 -6.82
CA THR A 50 2.11 4.16 -7.99
C THR A 50 1.75 2.70 -7.68
N GLY A 51 2.22 2.17 -6.55
CA GLY A 51 1.84 0.83 -6.11
C GLY A 51 0.35 0.70 -5.84
N PHE A 52 -0.25 1.71 -5.20
CA PHE A 52 -1.68 1.75 -4.90
C PHE A 52 -2.54 1.72 -6.17
N VAL A 53 -2.20 2.55 -7.16
CA VAL A 53 -2.84 2.53 -8.49
C VAL A 53 -2.70 1.16 -9.13
N SER A 54 -1.51 0.55 -9.04
CA SER A 54 -1.25 -0.78 -9.61
C SER A 54 -2.14 -1.86 -8.99
N VAL A 55 -2.30 -1.88 -7.66
CA VAL A 55 -3.24 -2.81 -6.99
C VAL A 55 -4.67 -2.59 -7.48
N MET A 56 -5.14 -1.34 -7.52
CA MET A 56 -6.52 -1.05 -7.95
C MET A 56 -6.76 -1.44 -9.41
N LEU A 57 -5.77 -1.24 -10.28
CA LEU A 57 -5.86 -1.65 -11.69
C LEU A 57 -5.87 -3.17 -11.85
N ILE A 58 -5.01 -3.90 -11.12
CA ILE A 58 -5.02 -5.38 -11.12
C ILE A 58 -6.38 -5.90 -10.68
N ASP A 59 -6.90 -5.38 -9.58
CA ASP A 59 -8.16 -5.86 -9.01
C ASP A 59 -9.38 -5.56 -9.90
N VAL A 60 -9.41 -4.40 -10.58
CA VAL A 60 -10.52 -4.02 -11.48
C VAL A 60 -10.39 -4.65 -12.87
N PHE A 61 -9.17 -4.85 -13.37
CA PHE A 61 -8.91 -5.25 -14.76
C PHE A 61 -8.18 -6.60 -14.91
N ASP A 62 -8.20 -7.49 -13.90
CA ASP A 62 -7.36 -8.71 -13.83
C ASP A 62 -7.30 -9.50 -15.16
N GLY A 63 -8.43 -9.61 -15.88
CA GLY A 63 -8.52 -10.31 -17.18
C GLY A 63 -8.10 -9.51 -18.43
N ALA A 64 -7.93 -8.20 -18.35
CA ALA A 64 -7.64 -7.31 -19.49
C ALA A 64 -6.18 -6.80 -19.53
N LEU A 65 -5.39 -7.04 -18.47
CA LEU A 65 -4.05 -6.48 -18.33
C LEU A 65 -2.96 -7.19 -19.15
N GLY A 66 -3.21 -8.41 -19.65
CA GLY A 66 -2.30 -9.13 -20.55
C GLY A 66 -0.82 -9.04 -20.12
N PRO A 67 0.10 -8.56 -21.00
CA PRO A 67 1.53 -8.51 -20.71
C PRO A 67 1.97 -7.42 -19.72
N VAL A 68 1.10 -6.46 -19.35
CA VAL A 68 1.47 -5.43 -18.35
C VAL A 68 1.23 -5.88 -16.91
N ARG A 69 0.47 -6.97 -16.71
CA ARG A 69 0.15 -7.52 -15.38
C ARG A 69 1.38 -7.79 -14.51
N PRO A 70 2.47 -8.41 -15.01
CA PRO A 70 3.67 -8.65 -14.21
C PRO A 70 4.33 -7.37 -13.71
N LEU A 71 4.34 -6.31 -14.53
CA LEU A 71 4.91 -5.01 -14.14
C LEU A 71 4.07 -4.35 -13.05
N LEU A 72 2.74 -4.41 -13.17
CA LEU A 72 1.83 -3.91 -12.14
C LEU A 72 1.95 -4.72 -10.85
N ALA A 73 2.14 -6.04 -10.94
CA ALA A 73 2.32 -6.90 -9.77
C ALA A 73 3.58 -6.48 -8.99
N VAL A 74 4.71 -6.26 -9.66
CA VAL A 74 5.93 -5.75 -9.02
C VAL A 74 5.73 -4.35 -8.45
N ALA A 75 5.06 -3.45 -9.18
CA ALA A 75 4.77 -2.10 -8.68
C ALA A 75 3.86 -2.13 -7.44
N SER A 76 2.93 -3.08 -7.36
CA SER A 76 2.00 -3.24 -6.25
C SER A 76 2.69 -3.49 -4.90
N CYS A 77 3.88 -4.11 -4.91
CA CYS A 77 4.72 -4.36 -3.73
C CYS A 77 5.15 -3.09 -3.00
N ALA A 78 5.11 -1.93 -3.69
CA ALA A 78 5.41 -0.64 -3.07
C ALA A 78 4.39 -0.26 -1.99
N THR A 79 3.15 -0.77 -2.05
CA THR A 79 2.08 -0.37 -1.12
C THR A 79 2.43 -0.62 0.35
N CYS A 80 2.83 -1.83 0.73
CA CYS A 80 3.16 -2.15 2.12
C CYS A 80 4.57 -1.70 2.52
N SER A 81 5.55 -1.95 1.65
CA SER A 81 6.98 -1.73 1.94
C SER A 81 7.34 -0.25 2.01
N VAL A 82 6.80 0.57 1.10
CA VAL A 82 7.11 2.01 1.03
C VAL A 82 6.20 2.81 1.96
N PHE A 83 5.01 2.33 2.31
CA PHE A 83 4.14 3.04 3.24
C PHE A 83 4.75 3.20 4.64
N TRP A 84 5.55 2.22 5.10
CA TRP A 84 6.35 2.42 6.31
C TRP A 84 7.32 3.60 6.17
N LEU A 85 8.04 3.71 5.04
CA LEU A 85 8.95 4.81 4.79
C LEU A 85 8.22 6.16 4.72
N VAL A 86 7.02 6.19 4.15
CA VAL A 86 6.14 7.36 4.18
C VAL A 86 5.81 7.75 5.62
N SER A 87 5.37 6.80 6.46
CA SER A 87 5.04 7.08 7.86
C SER A 87 6.25 7.58 8.66
N ARG A 88 7.43 7.03 8.38
CA ARG A 88 8.70 7.46 8.98
C ARG A 88 9.06 8.88 8.55
N ALA A 89 9.00 9.19 7.26
CA ALA A 89 9.26 10.55 6.75
C ALA A 89 8.22 11.57 7.25
N LEU A 90 6.98 11.12 7.49
CA LEU A 90 5.88 11.96 7.95
C LEU A 90 6.02 12.41 9.42
N PHE A 91 6.55 11.54 10.28
CA PHE A 91 6.70 11.82 11.72
C PHE A 91 8.13 12.12 12.16
N ARG A 92 9.14 11.80 11.34
CA ARG A 92 10.56 11.99 11.65
C ARG A 92 11.28 12.70 10.50
N PRO A 93 11.48 14.03 10.60
CA PRO A 93 11.98 14.83 9.48
C PRO A 93 13.50 14.62 9.21
N ALA A 94 14.25 14.03 10.14
CA ALA A 94 15.69 13.76 9.99
C ALA A 94 16.02 12.28 9.71
N ALA A 95 15.02 11.43 9.47
CA ALA A 95 15.24 10.01 9.35
C ALA A 95 15.75 9.64 7.94
N ALA A 96 17.07 9.62 7.76
CA ALA A 96 17.69 9.10 6.55
C ALA A 96 17.24 7.65 6.25
N MET A 97 17.14 7.32 4.96
CA MET A 97 16.97 5.94 4.49
C MET A 97 18.23 5.16 4.81
N GLY A 98 18.22 4.43 5.93
CA GLY A 98 19.33 3.54 6.31
C GLY A 98 19.31 2.24 5.50
N TRP A 99 20.40 1.48 5.56
CA TRP A 99 20.53 0.17 4.89
C TRP A 99 19.37 -0.79 5.22
N LEU A 100 18.86 -0.74 6.45
CA LEU A 100 17.73 -1.57 6.89
C LEU A 100 16.44 -1.29 6.08
N ALA A 101 16.24 -0.03 5.65
CA ALA A 101 15.11 0.31 4.79
C ALA A 101 15.19 -0.38 3.44
N LEU A 102 16.38 -0.42 2.85
CA LEU A 102 16.63 -1.09 1.58
C LEU A 102 16.43 -2.60 1.72
N VAL A 103 16.89 -3.22 2.81
CA VAL A 103 16.71 -4.65 3.06
C VAL A 103 15.24 -5.02 3.17
N ILE A 104 14.42 -4.24 3.89
CA ILE A 104 12.99 -4.51 4.03
C ILE A 104 12.27 -4.37 2.68
N VAL A 105 12.55 -3.29 1.93
CA VAL A 105 11.94 -3.09 0.61
C VAL A 105 12.37 -4.20 -0.36
N ALA A 106 13.66 -4.53 -0.42
CA ALA A 106 14.18 -5.61 -1.26
C ALA A 106 13.58 -6.96 -0.87
N GLY A 107 13.42 -7.24 0.42
CA GLY A 107 12.79 -8.46 0.94
C GLY A 107 11.33 -8.64 0.52
N VAL A 108 10.62 -7.56 0.21
CA VAL A 108 9.26 -7.61 -0.35
C VAL A 108 9.28 -7.72 -1.88
N PHE A 109 10.20 -7.03 -2.57
CA PHE A 109 10.23 -6.98 -4.04
C PHE A 109 10.83 -8.22 -4.68
N ILE A 110 11.91 -8.78 -4.11
CA ILE A 110 12.67 -9.89 -4.73
C ILE A 110 11.78 -11.11 -4.99
N PRO A 111 10.96 -11.59 -4.04
CA PRO A 111 10.04 -12.71 -4.27
C PRO A 111 9.10 -12.48 -5.45
N THR A 112 8.35 -11.37 -5.43
CA THR A 112 7.44 -11.03 -6.54
C THR A 112 8.16 -10.92 -7.89
N ILE A 113 9.35 -10.32 -7.93
CA ILE A 113 10.15 -10.24 -9.18
C ILE A 113 10.52 -11.65 -9.67
N PHE A 114 10.94 -12.54 -8.75
CA PHE A 114 11.27 -13.91 -9.09
C PHE A 114 10.06 -14.66 -9.66
N ASP A 115 8.89 -14.57 -9.01
CA ASP A 115 7.69 -15.26 -9.46
C ASP A 115 7.23 -14.75 -10.82
N GLN A 116 7.21 -13.43 -11.01
CA GLN A 116 6.85 -12.83 -12.29
C GLN A 116 7.85 -13.19 -13.39
N ALA A 117 9.15 -13.21 -13.10
CA ALA A 117 10.18 -13.63 -14.04
C ALA A 117 10.07 -15.12 -14.40
N ALA A 118 9.82 -15.99 -13.42
CA ALA A 118 9.65 -17.42 -13.62
C ALA A 118 8.44 -17.72 -14.52
N LEU A 119 7.33 -17.00 -14.32
CA LEU A 119 6.13 -17.08 -15.16
C LEU A 119 6.40 -16.61 -16.59
N VAL A 120 7.04 -15.45 -16.77
CA VAL A 120 7.30 -14.87 -18.11
C VAL A 120 8.30 -15.69 -18.91
N THR A 121 9.34 -16.22 -18.26
CA THR A 121 10.40 -17.01 -18.93
C THR A 121 10.03 -18.48 -19.11
N GLY A 122 8.92 -18.94 -18.51
CA GLY A 122 8.54 -20.35 -18.51
C GLY A 122 9.58 -21.23 -17.80
N ALA A 123 10.20 -20.72 -16.73
CA ALA A 123 11.31 -21.35 -16.03
C ALA A 123 11.00 -22.79 -15.57
N GLY A 124 9.73 -23.12 -15.30
CA GLY A 124 9.28 -24.48 -14.98
C GLY A 124 9.63 -25.52 -16.06
N ARG A 125 9.66 -25.11 -17.34
CA ARG A 125 10.07 -25.98 -18.46
C ARG A 125 11.56 -26.32 -18.46
N VAL A 126 12.39 -25.49 -17.82
CA VAL A 126 13.86 -25.62 -17.84
C VAL A 126 14.38 -26.17 -16.50
N LEU A 127 13.86 -25.66 -15.39
CA LEU A 127 14.30 -25.97 -14.03
C LEU A 127 13.42 -27.03 -13.34
N GLY A 128 12.28 -27.39 -13.94
CA GLY A 128 11.29 -28.29 -13.38
C GLY A 128 10.29 -27.57 -12.48
N ASP A 129 9.00 -27.83 -12.71
CA ASP A 129 7.90 -27.17 -12.01
C ASP A 129 7.97 -27.34 -10.48
N GLY A 130 8.43 -28.50 -10.00
CA GLY A 130 8.58 -28.76 -8.56
C GLY A 130 9.66 -27.89 -7.88
N PHE A 131 10.76 -27.59 -8.58
CA PHE A 131 11.80 -26.71 -8.04
C PHE A 131 11.33 -25.25 -8.00
N VAL A 132 10.67 -24.79 -9.06
CA VAL A 132 10.11 -23.43 -9.14
C VAL A 132 9.04 -23.24 -8.06
N ALA A 133 8.10 -24.18 -7.91
CA ALA A 133 7.06 -24.12 -6.89
C ALA A 133 7.64 -24.08 -5.47
N THR A 134 8.57 -24.99 -5.14
CA THR A 134 9.20 -25.02 -3.80
C THR A 134 9.97 -23.73 -3.49
N THR A 135 10.60 -23.14 -4.50
CA THR A 135 11.35 -21.88 -4.34
C THR A 135 10.41 -20.70 -4.16
N SER A 136 9.34 -20.65 -4.96
CA SER A 136 8.28 -19.63 -4.87
C SER A 136 7.62 -19.66 -3.48
N ASP A 137 7.22 -20.84 -2.99
CA ASP A 137 6.62 -20.99 -1.65
C ASP A 137 7.52 -20.43 -0.52
N ARG A 138 8.83 -20.65 -0.61
CA ARG A 138 9.80 -20.13 0.38
C ARG A 138 9.95 -18.61 0.29
N LEU A 139 9.98 -18.09 -0.94
CA LEU A 139 10.09 -16.66 -1.20
C LEU A 139 8.82 -15.92 -0.78
N ASP A 140 7.64 -16.51 -0.97
CA ASP A 140 6.36 -15.99 -0.49
C ASP A 140 6.32 -15.91 1.03
N GLY A 141 6.79 -16.95 1.74
CA GLY A 141 6.93 -16.91 3.20
C GLY A 141 7.84 -15.78 3.67
N MET A 142 8.94 -15.54 2.96
CA MET A 142 9.84 -14.41 3.23
C MET A 142 9.16 -13.06 2.95
N GLN A 143 8.44 -12.93 1.83
CA GLN A 143 7.70 -11.73 1.46
C GLN A 143 6.64 -11.37 2.51
N ALA A 144 5.90 -12.36 3.00
CA ALA A 144 4.90 -12.19 4.05
C ALA A 144 5.53 -11.71 5.37
N PHE A 145 6.70 -12.24 5.73
CA PHE A 145 7.46 -11.78 6.90
C PHE A 145 7.89 -10.31 6.77
N PHE A 146 8.48 -9.92 5.64
CA PHE A 146 8.90 -8.52 5.44
C PHE A 146 7.72 -7.56 5.34
N THR A 147 6.61 -7.98 4.72
CA THR A 147 5.38 -7.18 4.63
C THR A 147 4.78 -6.94 6.01
N SER A 148 4.63 -7.99 6.82
CA SER A 148 4.11 -7.85 8.19
C SER A 148 5.03 -7.01 9.08
N LEU A 149 6.35 -7.17 8.94
CA LEU A 149 7.33 -6.31 9.62
C LEU A 149 7.19 -4.84 9.21
N ALA A 150 7.08 -4.56 7.91
CA ALA A 150 6.90 -3.19 7.41
C ALA A 150 5.62 -2.56 7.98
N LEU A 151 4.50 -3.30 8.02
CA LEU A 151 3.24 -2.81 8.59
C LEU A 151 3.35 -2.56 10.10
N ALA A 152 4.00 -3.46 10.84
CA ALA A 152 4.25 -3.29 12.28
C ALA A 152 5.13 -2.05 12.55
N LEU A 153 6.15 -1.84 11.73
CA LEU A 153 7.00 -0.65 11.82
C LEU A 153 6.23 0.62 11.46
N ALA A 154 5.37 0.62 10.44
CA ALA A 154 4.52 1.76 10.08
C ALA A 154 3.60 2.16 11.25
N PHE A 155 2.98 1.18 11.90
CA PHE A 155 2.16 1.41 13.08
C PHE A 155 3.00 2.00 14.24
N ARG A 156 4.18 1.42 14.47
CA ARG A 156 5.12 1.88 15.50
C ARG A 156 5.56 3.32 15.28
N GLU A 157 5.84 3.75 14.05
CA GLU A 157 6.24 5.14 13.76
C GLU A 157 5.16 6.16 14.17
N GLY A 158 3.87 5.79 14.04
CA GLY A 158 2.77 6.65 14.50
C GLY A 158 2.68 6.76 16.04
N LEU A 159 3.09 5.72 16.76
CA LEU A 159 3.14 5.67 18.24
C LEU A 159 4.40 6.34 18.83
N ILE A 160 5.54 6.24 18.15
CA ILE A 160 6.82 6.76 18.67
C ILE A 160 6.72 8.27 18.89
N GLY A 161 7.15 8.71 20.07
CA GLY A 161 7.16 10.13 20.44
C GLY A 161 5.80 10.66 20.88
N TRP A 162 4.80 9.80 21.08
CA TRP A 162 3.51 10.20 21.66
C TRP A 162 3.71 10.75 23.08
N SER A 163 3.27 11.98 23.28
CA SER A 163 3.42 12.75 24.52
C SER A 163 2.25 13.72 24.65
N THR A 164 1.82 13.98 25.89
CA THR A 164 0.80 14.98 26.20
C THR A 164 1.26 16.41 25.90
N ARG A 165 2.57 16.63 25.69
CA ARG A 165 3.17 17.92 25.33
C ARG A 165 3.15 18.24 23.84
N LEU A 166 2.70 17.31 22.98
CA LEU A 166 2.57 17.55 21.55
C LEU A 166 1.45 18.56 21.24
N PRO A 167 1.62 19.41 20.21
CA PRO A 167 0.54 20.25 19.71
C PRO A 167 -0.71 19.42 19.37
N ALA A 168 -1.90 19.95 19.70
CA ALA A 168 -3.16 19.23 19.51
C ALA A 168 -3.39 18.80 18.04
N ALA A 169 -2.90 19.58 17.07
CA ALA A 169 -2.98 19.24 15.64
C ALA A 169 -2.16 17.98 15.29
N GLU A 170 -0.93 17.87 15.81
CA GLU A 170 -0.04 16.73 15.57
C GLU A 170 -0.61 15.44 16.19
N ARG A 171 -1.20 15.56 17.39
CA ARG A 171 -1.90 14.44 18.05
C ARG A 171 -3.10 13.95 17.24
N LYS A 172 -3.91 14.87 16.68
CA LYS A 172 -5.04 14.53 15.82
C LYS A 172 -4.60 13.83 14.53
N MET A 173 -3.50 14.27 13.90
CA MET A 173 -2.95 13.62 12.70
C MET A 173 -2.46 12.20 12.99
N ARG A 174 -1.72 12.01 14.09
CA ARG A 174 -1.26 10.68 14.51
C ARG A 174 -2.43 9.76 14.81
N LEU A 175 -3.46 10.26 15.49
CA LEU A 175 -4.68 9.49 15.76
C LEU A 175 -5.41 9.11 14.48
N LEU A 176 -5.57 10.04 13.54
CA LEU A 176 -6.19 9.78 12.24
C LEU A 176 -5.39 8.73 11.43
N PHE A 177 -4.06 8.83 11.43
CA PHE A 177 -3.19 7.85 10.80
C PHE A 177 -3.34 6.48 11.44
N LEU A 178 -3.19 6.37 12.78
CA LEU A 178 -3.32 5.10 13.51
C LEU A 178 -4.70 4.46 13.33
N SER A 179 -5.76 5.26 13.40
CA SER A 179 -7.12 4.74 13.28
C SER A 179 -7.37 4.23 11.86
N THR A 180 -7.04 5.00 10.83
CA THR A 180 -7.29 4.60 9.44
C THR A 180 -6.39 3.46 8.98
N PHE A 181 -5.10 3.52 9.31
CA PHE A 181 -4.14 2.45 8.99
C PHE A 181 -4.43 1.17 9.77
N GLY A 182 -4.62 1.26 11.09
CA GLY A 182 -4.90 0.10 11.94
C GLY A 182 -6.22 -0.58 11.57
N THR A 183 -7.26 0.21 11.29
CA THR A 183 -8.54 -0.31 10.78
C THR A 183 -8.35 -0.95 9.41
N GLY A 184 -7.69 -0.27 8.47
CA GLY A 184 -7.45 -0.79 7.13
C GLY A 184 -6.70 -2.13 7.13
N VAL A 185 -5.58 -2.21 7.85
CA VAL A 185 -4.78 -3.44 8.01
C VAL A 185 -5.56 -4.53 8.74
N GLY A 186 -6.24 -4.18 9.85
CA GLY A 186 -7.03 -5.13 10.62
C GLY A 186 -8.16 -5.77 9.80
N PHE A 187 -8.92 -4.96 9.06
CA PHE A 187 -9.98 -5.48 8.20
C PHE A 187 -9.41 -6.19 6.97
N CYS A 188 -8.50 -5.58 6.21
CA CYS A 188 -8.07 -6.15 4.93
C CYS A 188 -7.16 -7.38 5.07
N LEU A 189 -6.24 -7.40 6.05
CA LEU A 189 -5.26 -8.48 6.17
C LEU A 189 -5.67 -9.52 7.21
N VAL A 190 -6.06 -9.09 8.41
CA VAL A 190 -6.38 -10.06 9.47
C VAL A 190 -7.74 -10.72 9.20
N LEU A 191 -8.74 -9.96 8.78
CA LEU A 191 -10.10 -10.49 8.62
C LEU A 191 -10.35 -11.18 7.28
N PHE A 192 -9.76 -10.72 6.17
CA PHE A 192 -10.03 -11.28 4.84
C PHE A 192 -8.95 -12.21 4.29
N ASP A 193 -7.67 -11.98 4.62
CA ASP A 193 -6.56 -12.80 4.08
C ASP A 193 -6.31 -14.06 4.93
N HIS A 194 -6.28 -13.92 6.26
CA HIS A 194 -6.05 -15.05 7.19
C HIS A 194 -7.32 -15.57 7.85
N GLY A 195 -8.28 -14.69 8.11
CA GLY A 195 -9.63 -15.09 8.47
C GLY A 195 -10.32 -15.67 7.25
N ARG A 196 -10.24 -16.99 7.05
CA ARG A 196 -11.03 -17.71 6.03
C ARG A 196 -12.53 -17.66 6.38
N LEU A 197 -13.11 -16.47 6.44
CA LEU A 197 -14.54 -16.22 6.53
C LEU A 197 -15.12 -16.45 5.14
N THR A 198 -15.17 -17.72 4.74
CA THR A 198 -15.90 -18.22 3.55
C THR A 198 -17.42 -17.93 3.61
N LEU A 199 -17.87 -17.21 4.63
CA LEU A 199 -19.24 -16.77 4.88
C LEU A 199 -19.58 -15.39 4.28
N ILE A 200 -18.57 -14.59 3.88
CA ILE A 200 -18.81 -13.23 3.37
C ILE A 200 -18.85 -13.24 1.84
N SER A 201 -19.87 -12.64 1.24
CA SER A 201 -20.01 -12.59 -0.21
C SER A 201 -18.89 -11.76 -0.87
N PRO A 202 -18.48 -12.09 -2.11
CA PRO A 202 -17.44 -11.36 -2.83
C PRO A 202 -17.72 -9.85 -2.94
N GLY A 203 -18.99 -9.46 -3.11
CA GLY A 203 -19.39 -8.06 -3.18
C GLY A 203 -19.12 -7.29 -1.89
N VAL A 204 -19.39 -7.89 -0.72
CA VAL A 204 -19.13 -7.24 0.58
C VAL A 204 -17.64 -7.10 0.84
N THR A 205 -16.84 -8.12 0.47
CA THR A 205 -15.37 -8.06 0.58
C THR A 205 -14.81 -6.92 -0.29
N ALA A 206 -15.25 -6.83 -1.54
CA ALA A 206 -14.84 -5.76 -2.46
C ALA A 206 -15.28 -4.38 -1.94
N ALA A 207 -16.48 -4.27 -1.38
CA ALA A 207 -16.98 -3.02 -0.78
C ALA A 207 -16.11 -2.59 0.41
N ILE A 208 -15.78 -3.49 1.34
CA ILE A 208 -14.94 -3.16 2.50
C ILE A 208 -13.53 -2.77 2.06
N GLN A 209 -12.92 -3.53 1.15
CA GLN A 209 -11.61 -3.17 0.60
C GLN A 209 -11.63 -1.78 -0.07
N SER A 210 -12.67 -1.47 -0.85
CA SER A 210 -12.83 -0.16 -1.48
C SER A 210 -12.99 0.97 -0.46
N ALA A 211 -13.73 0.71 0.63
CA ALA A 211 -13.91 1.65 1.73
C ALA A 211 -12.60 1.90 2.51
N CYS A 212 -11.81 0.85 2.75
CA CYS A 212 -10.49 0.99 3.36
C CYS A 212 -9.52 1.75 2.44
N ALA A 213 -9.52 1.43 1.15
CA ALA A 213 -8.69 2.06 0.14
C ALA A 213 -8.95 3.59 0.05
N ILE A 214 -10.22 3.99 -0.04
CA ILE A 214 -10.59 5.41 -0.08
C ILE A 214 -10.29 6.10 1.25
N ALA A 215 -10.51 5.44 2.40
CA ALA A 215 -10.22 6.00 3.72
C ALA A 215 -8.73 6.28 3.90
N ILE A 216 -7.85 5.35 3.52
CA ILE A 216 -6.40 5.52 3.59
C ILE A 216 -5.93 6.66 2.68
N ILE A 217 -6.37 6.69 1.42
CA ILE A 217 -5.98 7.76 0.50
C ILE A 217 -6.51 9.12 0.95
N ALA A 218 -7.75 9.21 1.41
CA ALA A 218 -8.34 10.46 1.89
C ALA A 218 -7.62 10.97 3.15
N SER A 219 -7.39 10.11 4.15
CA SER A 219 -6.73 10.50 5.40
C SER A 219 -5.30 10.95 5.16
N MET A 220 -4.53 10.20 4.37
CA MET A 220 -3.17 10.57 4.00
C MET A 220 -3.12 11.84 3.16
N SER A 221 -4.06 12.03 2.23
CA SER A 221 -4.15 13.27 1.44
C SER A 221 -4.35 14.50 2.34
N VAL A 222 -5.20 14.38 3.37
CA VAL A 222 -5.42 15.47 4.34
C VAL A 222 -4.14 15.74 5.14
N ILE A 223 -3.48 14.68 5.62
CA ILE A 223 -2.24 14.79 6.40
C ILE A 223 -1.12 15.44 5.55
N LEU A 224 -0.93 15.01 4.30
CA LEU A 224 0.09 15.58 3.42
C LEU A 224 -0.22 17.04 3.06
N ARG A 225 -1.47 17.39 2.77
CA ARG A 225 -1.86 18.79 2.54
C ARG A 225 -1.57 19.66 3.76
N HIS A 226 -1.77 19.13 4.96
CA HIS A 226 -1.40 19.84 6.17
C HIS A 226 0.12 20.02 6.27
N ARG A 227 0.93 19.00 5.97
CA ARG A 227 2.40 19.09 5.96
C ARG A 227 2.94 20.09 4.94
N ILE A 228 2.29 20.24 3.78
CA ILE A 228 2.64 21.28 2.80
C ILE A 228 2.50 22.69 3.40
N ARG A 229 1.49 22.92 4.26
CA ARG A 229 1.24 24.23 4.89
C ARG A 229 2.05 24.43 6.17
N HIS A 230 2.42 23.35 6.85
CA HIS A 230 3.14 23.34 8.11
C HIS A 230 4.31 22.36 8.04
N PRO A 231 5.40 22.72 7.33
CA PRO A 231 6.58 21.88 7.25
C PRO A 231 7.20 21.70 8.65
N LEU A 232 7.76 20.51 8.90
CA LEU A 232 8.43 20.24 10.17
C LEU A 232 9.72 21.09 10.24
N ALA A 233 9.96 21.73 11.39
CA ALA A 233 11.00 22.76 11.58
C ALA A 233 12.45 22.33 11.26
N ALA A 234 12.71 21.06 10.93
CA ALA A 234 14.02 20.63 10.43
C ALA A 234 14.25 20.97 8.94
N ALA A 235 13.21 21.34 8.18
CA ALA A 235 13.34 21.81 6.80
C ALA A 235 13.87 23.26 6.67
N GLN A 236 14.03 23.98 7.80
CA GLN A 236 14.54 25.36 7.82
C GLN A 236 16.05 25.46 8.16
N ALA A 237 16.75 24.32 8.30
CA ALA A 237 18.16 24.27 8.65
C ALA A 237 19.05 23.61 7.57
N ARG A 238 18.70 23.79 6.30
CA ARG A 238 19.60 23.52 5.16
C ARG A 238 19.56 24.66 4.17
#